data_AF-K6HFA0-F1
#
_entry.id   AF-K6HFA0-F1
#
_cell.length_a   1.000
_cell.length_b   1.000
_cell.length_c   1.000
_cell.angle_alpha   90.00
_cell.angle_beta   90.00
_cell.angle_gamma   90.00
#
_symmetry.space_group_name_H-M   'P 1'
#
loop_
_entity.id
_entity.type
_entity.pdbx_description
1 polymer ?
#
loop_
_entity_poly.entity_id
_entity_poly.type
_entity_poly.pdbx_seq_one_letter_code
_entity_poly.pdbx_strand_id
1 'polypeptide(L)'
;MSIVSTLLISILIFSLGFYIKKVKYPHNIVRRNFFILTIFVGLWTISINLRQYFPYYIRSYASLILLFVIFVPFFLSRVVNKLLDNNYLPSLARRILEICLIGYLIISTIKLNIIKITDLEKFTYVPLLAYHILIFYSIFWICESIFKLVKFLIVSEGMIRVRLTLMTFGILFSLLISIFLVWILPFFNIYLSSYIPIATLIWIAFWGIAILHYDAFHTRQEIFTGKHVPILNRITLNPILKLYSILDPEEFEMKRLNANSILAKEVLDTAFQWFFQSSIPLQATARKIAIKYDKYLK
;
A
#
# COMPACT_ATOMS: atom_id res chain seq x y z
N MET A 1 10.50 7.69 -20.10
CA MET A 1 10.61 6.38 -19.42
C MET A 1 10.36 5.28 -20.44
N SER A 2 11.06 4.14 -20.40
CA SER A 2 10.89 3.08 -21.43
C SER A 2 9.55 2.37 -21.27
N ILE A 3 8.98 1.87 -22.38
CA ILE A 3 7.73 1.09 -22.32
C ILE A 3 7.87 -0.16 -21.44
N VAL A 4 9.02 -0.82 -21.50
CA VAL A 4 9.34 -2.02 -20.70
C VAL A 4 9.23 -1.71 -19.20
N SER A 5 9.84 -0.61 -18.75
CA SER A 5 9.77 -0.21 -17.33
C SER A 5 8.35 0.13 -16.89
N THR A 6 7.54 0.73 -17.77
CA THR A 6 6.14 1.04 -17.46
C THR A 6 5.30 -0.22 -17.33
N LEU A 7 5.44 -1.14 -18.29
CA LEU A 7 4.74 -2.42 -18.26
C LEU A 7 5.09 -3.19 -16.99
N LEU A 8 6.37 -3.25 -16.64
CA LEU A 8 6.83 -3.88 -15.41
C LEU A 8 6.20 -3.24 -14.17
N ILE A 9 6.19 -1.90 -14.07
CA ILE A 9 5.55 -1.19 -12.94
C ILE A 9 4.06 -1.52 -12.87
N SER A 10 3.33 -1.46 -13.99
CA SER A 10 1.90 -1.79 -14.00
C SER A 10 1.64 -3.25 -13.58
N ILE A 11 2.44 -4.20 -14.08
CA ILE A 11 2.34 -5.61 -13.70
C ILE A 11 2.61 -5.79 -12.19
N LEU A 12 3.60 -5.09 -11.64
CA LEU A 12 3.87 -5.10 -10.19
C LEU A 12 2.69 -4.55 -9.38
N ILE A 13 2.10 -3.43 -9.81
CA ILE A 13 0.94 -2.82 -9.15
C ILE A 13 -0.26 -3.78 -9.18
N PHE A 14 -0.57 -4.36 -10.34
CA PHE A 14 -1.68 -5.32 -10.48
C PHE A 14 -1.44 -6.60 -9.67
N SER A 15 -0.23 -7.16 -9.75
CA SER A 15 0.12 -8.40 -9.05
C SER A 15 0.07 -8.20 -7.53
N LEU A 16 0.54 -7.06 -7.00
CA LEU A 16 0.47 -6.76 -5.58
C LEU A 16 -0.98 -6.66 -5.09
N GLY A 17 -1.83 -5.94 -5.83
CA GLY A 17 -3.25 -5.83 -5.52
C GLY A 17 -3.95 -7.19 -5.51
N PHE A 18 -3.72 -7.99 -6.55
CA PHE A 18 -4.28 -9.34 -6.65
C PHE A 18 -3.78 -10.28 -5.55
N TYR A 19 -2.50 -10.20 -5.24
CA TYR A 19 -1.86 -10.94 -4.15
C TYR A 19 -2.56 -10.65 -2.82
N ILE A 20 -2.69 -9.38 -2.44
CA ILE A 20 -3.31 -8.96 -1.19
C ILE A 20 -4.79 -9.35 -1.11
N LYS A 21 -5.50 -9.29 -2.24
CA LYS A 21 -6.90 -9.74 -2.31
C LYS A 21 -7.04 -11.22 -1.94
N LYS A 22 -6.10 -12.07 -2.39
CA LYS A 22 -6.12 -13.53 -2.19
C LYS A 22 -5.77 -13.97 -0.76
N VAL A 23 -4.98 -13.21 -0.02
CA VAL A 23 -4.56 -13.59 1.33
C VAL A 23 -5.77 -13.62 2.29
N LYS A 24 -5.93 -14.72 3.05
CA LYS A 24 -7.00 -14.89 4.04
C LYS A 24 -6.63 -14.25 5.38
N TYR A 25 -6.70 -12.92 5.48
CA TYR A 25 -6.57 -12.18 6.75
C TYR A 25 -7.86 -11.42 7.10
N PRO A 26 -8.05 -10.96 8.36
CA PRO A 26 -9.17 -10.08 8.70
C PRO A 26 -9.16 -8.81 7.82
N HIS A 27 -10.32 -8.15 7.64
CA HIS A 27 -10.53 -6.92 6.84
C HIS A 27 -10.70 -7.09 5.31
N ASN A 28 -11.62 -7.97 4.88
CA ASN A 28 -11.93 -8.21 3.46
C ASN A 28 -12.28 -6.92 2.67
N ILE A 29 -13.00 -5.97 3.28
CA ILE A 29 -13.45 -4.74 2.61
C ILE A 29 -12.26 -3.83 2.25
N VAL A 30 -11.32 -3.63 3.18
CA VAL A 30 -10.11 -2.82 2.95
C VAL A 30 -9.29 -3.40 1.79
N ARG A 31 -9.08 -4.73 1.79
CA ARG A 31 -8.35 -5.42 0.72
C ARG A 31 -9.06 -5.31 -0.63
N ARG A 32 -10.39 -5.40 -0.65
CA ARG A 32 -11.18 -5.22 -1.89
C ARG A 32 -11.03 -3.80 -2.43
N ASN A 33 -11.15 -2.78 -1.58
CA ASN A 33 -10.97 -1.39 -2.00
C ASN A 33 -9.54 -1.13 -2.46
N PHE A 34 -8.54 -1.70 -1.78
CA PHE A 34 -7.14 -1.61 -2.19
C PHE A 34 -6.88 -2.29 -3.54
N PHE A 35 -7.48 -3.46 -3.78
CA PHE A 35 -7.41 -4.12 -5.08
C PHE A 35 -8.00 -3.24 -6.20
N ILE A 36 -9.17 -2.65 -5.97
CA ILE A 36 -9.79 -1.76 -6.96
C ILE A 36 -8.91 -0.51 -7.18
N LEU A 37 -8.33 0.06 -6.12
CA LEU A 37 -7.35 1.15 -6.22
C LEU A 37 -6.18 0.75 -7.11
N THR A 38 -5.57 -0.43 -6.91
CA THR A 38 -4.47 -0.91 -7.75
C THR A 38 -4.88 -1.12 -9.20
N ILE A 39 -6.15 -1.47 -9.47
CA ILE A 39 -6.64 -1.55 -10.85
C ILE A 39 -6.59 -0.18 -11.52
N PHE A 40 -7.16 0.85 -10.89
CA PHE A 40 -7.18 2.20 -11.47
C PHE A 40 -5.78 2.79 -11.61
N VAL A 41 -4.93 2.63 -10.60
CA VAL A 41 -3.53 3.09 -10.65
C VAL A 41 -2.75 2.33 -11.74
N GLY A 42 -2.93 1.02 -11.84
CA GLY A 42 -2.24 0.19 -12.85
C GLY A 42 -2.68 0.51 -14.28
N LEU A 43 -3.99 0.71 -14.51
CA LEU A 43 -4.56 1.12 -15.80
C LEU A 43 -4.08 2.50 -16.21
N TRP A 44 -4.08 3.46 -15.29
CA TRP A 44 -3.50 4.77 -15.57
C TRP A 44 -2.01 4.67 -15.94
N THR A 45 -1.25 3.89 -15.17
CA THR A 45 0.20 3.74 -15.36
C THR A 45 0.55 3.14 -16.71
N ILE A 46 -0.18 2.11 -17.17
CA ILE A 46 0.10 1.51 -18.47
C ILE A 46 -0.32 2.46 -19.60
N SER A 47 -1.48 3.09 -19.47
CA SER A 47 -2.01 3.99 -20.50
C SER A 47 -1.15 5.24 -20.71
N ILE A 48 -0.55 5.80 -19.66
CA ILE A 48 0.20 7.07 -19.77
C ILE A 48 1.41 6.97 -20.70
N ASN A 49 2.09 5.82 -20.78
CA ASN A 49 3.20 5.63 -21.72
C ASN A 49 2.74 4.97 -23.04
N LEU A 50 1.69 4.14 -23.02
CA LEU A 50 1.11 3.61 -24.26
C LEU A 50 0.63 4.70 -25.22
N ARG A 51 0.23 5.87 -24.70
CA ARG A 51 -0.21 7.00 -25.54
C ARG A 51 0.83 7.41 -26.58
N GLN A 52 2.13 7.23 -26.31
CA GLN A 52 3.19 7.58 -27.27
C GLN A 52 3.11 6.73 -28.56
N TYR A 53 2.57 5.53 -28.45
CA TYR A 53 2.41 4.57 -29.55
C TYR A 53 1.05 4.66 -30.24
N PHE A 54 0.18 5.57 -29.79
CA PHE A 54 -1.09 5.81 -30.45
C PHE A 54 -0.85 6.35 -31.86
N PRO A 55 -1.51 5.78 -32.88
CA PRO A 55 -1.55 6.38 -34.21
C PRO A 55 -2.00 7.84 -34.14
N TYR A 56 -1.44 8.70 -35.01
CA TYR A 56 -1.63 10.14 -34.96
C TYR A 56 -3.11 10.56 -34.88
N TYR A 57 -3.99 9.88 -35.64
CA TYR A 57 -5.42 10.17 -35.69
C TYR A 57 -6.19 9.91 -34.39
N ILE A 58 -5.68 9.07 -33.47
CA ILE A 58 -6.31 8.86 -32.15
C ILE A 58 -5.60 9.60 -31.01
N ARG A 59 -4.49 10.29 -31.25
CA ARG A 59 -3.72 10.94 -30.18
C ARG A 59 -4.48 12.04 -29.45
N SER A 60 -5.45 12.67 -30.10
CA SER A 60 -6.37 13.63 -29.47
C SER A 60 -7.21 13.02 -28.35
N TYR A 61 -7.48 11.72 -28.40
CA TYR A 61 -8.23 10.98 -27.36
C TYR A 61 -7.36 10.54 -26.17
N ALA A 62 -6.06 10.86 -26.15
CA ALA A 62 -5.19 10.51 -25.03
C ALA A 62 -5.61 11.16 -23.70
N SER A 63 -6.45 12.20 -23.73
CA SER A 63 -7.05 12.77 -22.52
C SER A 63 -7.98 11.81 -21.77
N LEU A 64 -8.54 10.79 -22.45
CA LEU A 64 -9.37 9.74 -21.84
C LEU A 64 -8.61 8.91 -20.78
N ILE A 65 -7.29 8.91 -20.82
CA ILE A 65 -6.43 8.25 -19.82
C ILE A 65 -6.68 8.80 -18.42
N LEU A 66 -7.09 10.07 -18.31
CA LEU A 66 -7.41 10.70 -17.03
C LEU A 66 -8.64 10.09 -16.35
N LEU A 67 -9.49 9.36 -17.08
CA LEU A 67 -10.65 8.67 -16.52
C LEU A 67 -10.25 7.70 -15.40
N PHE A 68 -9.10 7.05 -15.53
CA PHE A 68 -8.57 6.16 -14.49
C PHE A 68 -8.13 6.92 -13.23
N VAL A 69 -7.56 8.12 -13.38
CA VAL A 69 -7.06 8.95 -12.26
C VAL A 69 -8.19 9.46 -11.40
N ILE A 70 -9.35 9.80 -12.00
CA ILE A 70 -10.53 10.32 -11.28
C ILE A 70 -10.90 9.42 -10.08
N PHE A 71 -10.79 8.11 -10.24
CA PHE A 71 -11.18 7.16 -9.20
C PHE A 71 -10.12 6.93 -8.12
N VAL A 72 -8.86 7.34 -8.33
CA VAL A 72 -7.75 7.07 -7.41
C VAL A 72 -7.98 7.73 -6.04
N PRO A 73 -8.24 9.05 -5.93
CA PRO A 73 -8.48 9.69 -4.63
C PRO A 73 -9.71 9.14 -3.91
N PHE A 74 -10.76 8.78 -4.67
CA PHE A 74 -11.96 8.15 -4.13
C PHE A 74 -11.66 6.82 -3.45
N PHE A 75 -11.07 5.86 -4.18
CA PHE A 75 -10.79 4.54 -3.62
C PHE A 75 -9.74 4.59 -2.51
N LEU A 76 -8.76 5.48 -2.63
CA LEU A 76 -7.78 5.75 -1.58
C LEU A 76 -8.49 6.17 -0.29
N SER A 77 -9.40 7.14 -0.36
CA SER A 77 -10.17 7.57 0.81
C SER A 77 -11.05 6.43 1.37
N ARG A 78 -11.63 5.59 0.51
CA ARG A 78 -12.37 4.41 0.97
C ARG A 78 -11.51 3.36 1.66
N VAL A 79 -10.26 3.18 1.24
CA VAL A 79 -9.29 2.31 1.92
C VAL A 79 -9.00 2.86 3.31
N VAL A 80 -8.62 4.15 3.42
CA VAL A 80 -8.26 4.77 4.71
C VAL A 80 -9.42 4.75 5.69
N ASN A 81 -10.60 5.22 5.27
CA ASN A 81 -11.74 5.26 6.18
C ASN A 81 -12.15 3.87 6.67
N LYS A 82 -12.14 2.85 5.79
CA LYS A 82 -12.47 1.48 6.18
C LYS A 82 -11.38 0.80 7.01
N LEU A 83 -10.14 1.25 6.89
CA LEU A 83 -9.03 0.76 7.70
C LEU A 83 -9.12 1.29 9.14
N LEU A 84 -9.52 2.55 9.30
CA LEU A 84 -9.68 3.19 10.60
C LEU A 84 -10.99 2.82 11.29
N ASP A 85 -12.07 2.62 10.51
CA ASP A 85 -13.36 2.15 10.98
C ASP A 85 -13.96 1.18 9.95
N ASN A 86 -13.97 -0.12 10.30
CA ASN A 86 -14.52 -1.18 9.45
C ASN A 86 -15.99 -0.94 9.07
N ASN A 87 -16.76 -0.30 9.96
CA ASN A 87 -18.17 0.00 9.76
C ASN A 87 -18.42 1.35 9.10
N TYR A 88 -17.36 2.06 8.71
CA TYR A 88 -17.47 3.40 8.13
C TYR A 88 -18.48 3.47 6.98
N LEU A 89 -19.44 4.37 7.10
CA LEU A 89 -20.37 4.73 6.05
C LEU A 89 -20.22 6.24 5.80
N PRO A 90 -19.99 6.67 4.55
CA PRO A 90 -19.93 8.09 4.25
C PRO A 90 -21.30 8.73 4.46
N SER A 91 -21.30 9.96 4.97
CA SER A 91 -22.50 10.79 5.11
C SER A 91 -23.18 11.01 3.76
N LEU A 92 -24.48 11.26 3.78
CA LEU A 92 -25.26 11.50 2.56
C LEU A 92 -24.71 12.70 1.78
N ALA A 93 -24.36 13.80 2.46
CA ALA A 93 -23.74 14.97 1.85
C ALA A 93 -22.42 14.62 1.14
N ARG A 94 -21.56 13.81 1.77
CA ARG A 94 -20.30 13.35 1.16
C ARG A 94 -20.57 12.50 -0.09
N ARG A 95 -21.53 11.58 -0.04
CA ARG A 95 -21.89 10.74 -1.19
C ARG A 95 -22.37 11.59 -2.36
N ILE A 96 -23.26 12.55 -2.12
CA ILE A 96 -23.76 13.46 -3.16
C ILE A 96 -22.60 14.25 -3.76
N LEU A 97 -21.75 14.86 -2.92
CA LEU A 97 -20.60 15.63 -3.39
C LEU A 97 -19.64 14.77 -4.24
N GLU A 98 -19.32 13.56 -3.80
CA GLU A 98 -18.48 12.62 -4.53
C GLU A 98 -19.11 12.23 -5.88
N ILE A 99 -20.40 11.92 -5.91
CA ILE A 99 -21.13 11.56 -7.14
C ILE A 99 -21.15 12.75 -8.12
N CYS A 100 -21.48 13.95 -7.65
CA CYS A 100 -21.51 15.15 -8.48
C CYS A 100 -20.14 15.48 -9.07
N LEU A 101 -19.08 15.47 -8.24
CA LEU A 101 -17.72 15.77 -8.68
C LEU A 101 -17.18 14.72 -9.65
N ILE A 102 -17.31 13.43 -9.32
CA ILE A 102 -16.86 12.34 -10.19
C ILE A 102 -17.66 12.36 -11.50
N GLY A 103 -18.99 12.54 -11.43
CA GLY A 103 -19.85 12.65 -12.60
C GLY A 103 -19.43 13.80 -13.52
N TYR A 104 -19.20 14.99 -12.96
CA TYR A 104 -18.70 16.15 -13.72
C TYR A 104 -17.36 15.86 -14.40
N LEU A 105 -16.41 15.26 -13.67
CA LEU A 105 -15.07 14.94 -14.20
C LEU A 105 -15.12 13.88 -15.31
N ILE A 106 -15.98 12.86 -15.16
CA ILE A 106 -16.19 11.83 -16.19
C ILE A 106 -16.77 12.46 -17.45
N ILE A 107 -17.84 13.26 -17.33
CA ILE A 107 -18.48 13.93 -18.47
C ILE A 107 -17.48 14.86 -19.17
N SER A 108 -16.71 15.64 -18.40
CA SER A 108 -15.69 16.54 -18.94
C SER A 108 -14.58 15.79 -19.66
N THR A 109 -14.17 14.62 -19.14
CA THR A 109 -13.15 13.77 -19.77
C THR A 109 -13.65 13.15 -21.07
N ILE A 110 -14.88 12.61 -21.09
CA ILE A 110 -15.49 12.01 -22.30
C ILE A 110 -15.67 13.06 -23.40
N LYS A 111 -16.05 14.29 -23.05
CA LYS A 111 -16.15 15.43 -23.98
C LYS A 111 -14.79 16.01 -24.39
N LEU A 112 -13.67 15.43 -23.95
CA LEU A 112 -12.30 15.91 -24.18
C LEU A 112 -12.08 17.36 -23.68
N ASN A 113 -12.89 17.83 -22.73
CA ASN A 113 -12.86 19.19 -22.18
C ASN A 113 -12.08 19.28 -20.86
N ILE A 114 -11.13 18.35 -20.65
CA ILE A 114 -10.28 18.34 -19.46
C ILE A 114 -8.91 18.98 -19.74
N ILE A 115 -8.28 18.62 -20.84
CA ILE A 115 -7.02 19.20 -21.31
C ILE A 115 -7.13 19.45 -22.81
N LYS A 116 -6.50 20.51 -23.29
CA LYS A 116 -6.35 20.76 -24.73
C LYS A 116 -4.93 20.41 -25.15
N ILE A 117 -4.76 19.32 -25.89
CA ILE A 117 -3.44 18.91 -26.41
C ILE A 117 -3.03 19.91 -27.50
N THR A 118 -1.86 20.52 -27.35
CA THR A 118 -1.31 21.51 -28.29
C THR A 118 -0.29 20.91 -29.25
N ASP A 119 0.45 19.89 -28.81
CA ASP A 119 1.41 19.14 -29.62
C ASP A 119 1.09 17.65 -29.50
N LEU A 120 0.71 17.02 -30.61
CA LEU A 120 0.35 15.60 -30.67
C LEU A 120 1.57 14.67 -30.65
N GLU A 121 2.78 15.17 -30.91
CA GLU A 121 4.02 14.39 -30.81
C GLU A 121 4.54 14.37 -29.39
N LYS A 122 4.60 15.55 -28.76
CA LYS A 122 5.14 15.70 -27.41
C LYS A 122 4.09 15.54 -26.31
N PHE A 123 2.80 15.46 -26.68
CA PHE A 123 1.68 15.48 -25.74
C PHE A 123 1.71 16.67 -24.79
N THR A 124 2.18 17.83 -25.26
CA THR A 124 2.04 19.08 -24.50
C THR A 124 0.58 19.49 -24.48
N TYR A 125 0.13 20.05 -23.37
CA TYR A 125 -1.28 20.37 -23.19
C TYR A 125 -1.45 21.66 -22.41
N VAL A 126 -2.57 22.32 -22.66
CA VAL A 126 -3.07 23.42 -21.85
C VAL A 126 -4.15 22.86 -20.91
N PRO A 127 -4.01 23.03 -19.59
CA PRO A 127 -5.01 22.58 -18.64
C PRO A 127 -6.28 23.43 -18.74
N LEU A 128 -7.45 22.79 -18.83
CA LEU A 128 -8.74 23.49 -18.79
C LEU A 128 -9.28 23.51 -17.36
N LEU A 129 -10.40 24.20 -17.13
CA LEU A 129 -11.01 24.32 -15.80
C LEU A 129 -11.23 22.95 -15.13
N ALA A 130 -11.74 21.96 -15.87
CA ALA A 130 -12.00 20.63 -15.35
C ALA A 130 -10.72 19.90 -14.87
N TYR A 131 -9.56 20.19 -15.47
CA TYR A 131 -8.28 19.63 -15.01
C TYR A 131 -7.82 20.23 -13.68
N HIS A 132 -8.01 21.54 -13.51
CA HIS A 132 -7.74 22.18 -12.22
C HIS A 132 -8.68 21.63 -11.13
N ILE A 133 -9.97 21.43 -11.44
CA ILE A 133 -10.92 20.79 -10.54
C ILE A 133 -10.46 19.36 -10.18
N LEU A 134 -9.96 18.57 -11.15
CA LEU A 134 -9.40 17.23 -10.88
C LEU A 134 -8.21 17.29 -9.92
N ILE A 135 -7.30 18.25 -10.09
CA ILE A 135 -6.15 18.43 -9.19
C ILE A 135 -6.63 18.78 -7.77
N PHE A 136 -7.50 19.79 -7.63
CA PHE A 136 -8.03 20.19 -6.32
C PHE A 136 -8.79 19.06 -5.63
N TYR A 137 -9.65 18.35 -6.36
CA TYR A 137 -10.33 17.15 -5.89
C TYR A 137 -9.35 16.10 -5.37
N SER A 138 -8.27 15.85 -6.12
CA SER A 138 -7.26 14.85 -5.76
C SER A 138 -6.50 15.26 -4.51
N ILE A 139 -6.00 16.50 -4.46
CA ILE A 139 -5.28 17.04 -3.30
C ILE A 139 -6.17 17.01 -2.07
N PHE A 140 -7.41 17.48 -2.17
CA PHE A 140 -8.34 17.53 -1.04
C PHE A 140 -8.55 16.15 -0.40
N TRP A 141 -8.87 15.12 -1.21
CA TRP A 141 -9.10 13.78 -0.67
C TRP A 141 -7.84 13.06 -0.20
N ILE A 142 -6.70 13.31 -0.85
CA ILE A 142 -5.41 12.78 -0.40
C ILE A 142 -5.02 13.43 0.94
N CYS A 143 -5.15 14.75 1.08
CA CYS A 143 -4.87 15.47 2.33
C CYS A 143 -5.81 15.06 3.46
N GLU A 144 -7.12 14.88 3.20
CA GLU A 144 -8.06 14.34 4.20
C GLU A 144 -7.60 12.96 4.69
N SER A 145 -7.16 12.11 3.77
CA SER A 145 -6.69 10.76 4.08
C SER A 145 -5.39 10.78 4.90
N ILE A 146 -4.44 11.64 4.55
CA ILE A 146 -3.21 11.87 5.32
C ILE A 146 -3.55 12.36 6.73
N PHE A 147 -4.40 13.38 6.85
CA PHE A 147 -4.80 13.95 8.14
C PHE A 147 -5.40 12.88 9.06
N LYS A 148 -6.27 12.01 8.53
CA LYS A 148 -6.86 10.91 9.28
C LYS A 148 -5.82 9.89 9.72
N LEU A 149 -4.91 9.48 8.83
CA LEU A 149 -3.83 8.55 9.16
C LEU A 149 -2.92 9.12 10.25
N VAL A 150 -2.50 10.39 10.12
CA VAL A 150 -1.64 11.08 11.12
C VAL A 150 -2.35 11.20 12.47
N LYS A 151 -3.63 11.59 12.48
CA LYS A 151 -4.40 11.69 13.72
C LYS A 151 -4.45 10.35 14.47
N PHE A 152 -4.70 9.26 13.76
CA PHE A 152 -4.68 7.93 14.36
C PHE A 152 -3.28 7.44 14.71
N LEU A 153 -2.27 7.83 13.93
CA LEU A 153 -0.88 7.46 14.17
C LEU A 153 -0.39 7.95 15.54
N ILE A 154 -0.72 9.20 15.89
CA ILE A 154 -0.30 9.84 17.15
C ILE A 154 -0.82 9.07 18.38
N VAL A 155 -2.04 8.53 18.31
CA VAL A 155 -2.69 7.83 19.44
C VAL A 155 -2.54 6.31 19.38
N SER A 156 -2.07 5.77 18.27
CA SER A 156 -1.88 4.33 18.09
C SER A 156 -0.59 3.85 18.73
N GLU A 157 -0.58 2.60 19.18
CA GLU A 157 0.59 1.90 19.70
C GLU A 157 0.87 0.65 18.85
N GLY A 158 2.08 0.13 19.00
CA GLY A 158 2.49 -1.16 18.49
C GLY A 158 2.46 -1.31 16.98
N MET A 159 1.99 -2.49 16.55
CA MET A 159 1.91 -2.82 15.13
C MET A 159 0.96 -1.89 14.36
N ILE A 160 -0.05 -1.33 15.02
CA ILE A 160 -0.97 -0.36 14.38
C ILE A 160 -0.18 0.91 14.02
N ARG A 161 0.64 1.43 14.94
CA ARG A 161 1.52 2.59 14.69
C ARG A 161 2.47 2.36 13.52
N VAL A 162 3.09 1.19 13.45
CA VAL A 162 3.99 0.81 12.34
C VAL A 162 3.27 0.82 11.00
N ARG A 163 2.08 0.20 10.91
CA ARG A 163 1.28 0.15 9.68
C ARG A 163 0.86 1.54 9.23
N LEU A 164 0.35 2.36 10.14
CA LEU A 164 -0.07 3.74 9.85
C LEU A 164 1.12 4.60 9.41
N THR A 165 2.30 4.38 9.96
CA THR A 165 3.54 5.08 9.55
C THR A 165 3.89 4.76 8.10
N LEU A 166 3.92 3.48 7.72
CA LEU A 166 4.18 3.05 6.34
C LEU A 166 3.16 3.61 5.36
N MET A 167 1.87 3.58 5.75
CA MET A 167 0.81 4.14 4.91
C MET A 167 0.96 5.64 4.73
N THR A 168 1.21 6.37 5.81
CA THR A 168 1.40 7.83 5.81
C THR A 168 2.62 8.23 4.98
N PHE A 169 3.75 7.53 5.17
CA PHE A 169 4.97 7.76 4.40
C PHE A 169 4.74 7.54 2.90
N GLY A 170 4.13 6.40 2.52
CA GLY A 170 3.90 6.06 1.12
C GLY A 170 3.04 7.11 0.39
N ILE A 171 1.94 7.56 1.02
CA ILE A 171 1.05 8.53 0.39
C ILE A 171 1.65 9.94 0.36
N LEU A 172 2.34 10.37 1.43
CA LEU A 172 3.03 11.67 1.47
C LEU A 172 4.10 11.75 0.39
N PHE A 173 4.93 10.71 0.29
CA PHE A 173 5.99 10.63 -0.71
C PHE A 173 5.44 10.74 -2.14
N SER A 174 4.38 9.98 -2.44
CA SER A 174 3.73 10.04 -3.76
C SER A 174 3.08 11.39 -4.04
N LEU A 175 2.44 12.02 -3.05
CA LEU A 175 1.85 13.35 -3.19
C LEU A 175 2.92 14.40 -3.50
N LEU A 176 4.02 14.44 -2.75
CA LEU A 176 5.10 15.41 -2.94
C LEU A 176 5.72 15.31 -4.33
N ILE A 177 6.02 14.08 -4.80
CA ILE A 177 6.55 13.86 -6.15
C ILE A 177 5.51 14.23 -7.21
N SER A 178 4.24 13.87 -7.00
CA SER A 178 3.18 14.18 -7.97
C SER A 178 2.96 15.68 -8.12
N ILE A 179 2.93 16.44 -7.02
CA ILE A 179 2.84 17.91 -7.06
C ILE A 179 4.02 18.49 -7.82
N PHE A 180 5.23 18.02 -7.53
CA PHE A 180 6.43 18.51 -8.19
C PHE A 180 6.40 18.25 -9.71
N LEU A 181 6.06 17.01 -10.14
CA LEU A 181 6.10 16.61 -11.54
C LEU A 181 4.90 17.09 -12.38
N VAL A 182 3.71 17.21 -11.78
CA VAL A 182 2.46 17.55 -12.50
C VAL A 182 2.14 19.03 -12.44
N TRP A 183 2.57 19.72 -11.39
CA TRP A 183 2.17 21.10 -11.17
C TRP A 183 3.34 22.08 -11.21
N ILE A 184 4.41 21.82 -10.45
CA ILE A 184 5.55 22.73 -10.36
C ILE A 184 6.36 22.72 -11.67
N LEU A 185 6.80 21.55 -12.15
CA LEU A 185 7.64 21.46 -13.36
C LEU A 185 6.94 21.95 -14.64
N PRO A 186 5.65 21.66 -14.89
CA PRO A 186 4.98 22.18 -16.08
C PRO A 186 4.85 23.70 -16.10
N PHE A 187 4.88 24.37 -14.94
CA PHE A 187 4.95 25.84 -14.88
C PHE A 187 6.24 26.38 -15.54
N PHE A 188 7.32 25.60 -15.50
CA PHE A 188 8.58 25.90 -16.17
C PHE A 188 8.71 25.24 -17.56
N ASN A 189 7.59 24.78 -18.15
CA ASN A 189 7.55 24.04 -19.41
C ASN A 189 8.34 22.70 -19.41
N ILE A 190 8.57 22.12 -18.23
CA ILE A 190 9.24 20.81 -18.08
C ILE A 190 8.17 19.73 -17.85
N TYR A 191 8.02 18.81 -18.81
CA TYR A 191 6.97 17.79 -18.78
C TYR A 191 7.53 16.39 -18.46
N LEU A 192 7.65 16.07 -17.17
CA LEU A 192 8.18 14.78 -16.69
C LEU A 192 7.11 13.88 -16.04
N SER A 193 5.84 14.08 -16.41
CA SER A 193 4.70 13.29 -15.87
C SER A 193 4.82 11.78 -16.12
N SER A 194 5.61 11.34 -17.11
CA SER A 194 5.86 9.91 -17.38
C SER A 194 6.60 9.18 -16.25
N TYR A 195 7.20 9.89 -15.29
CA TYR A 195 7.97 9.31 -14.18
C TYR A 195 7.16 9.12 -12.89
N ILE A 196 5.96 9.70 -12.79
CA ILE A 196 5.06 9.53 -11.63
C ILE A 196 4.76 8.05 -11.31
N PRO A 197 4.65 7.12 -12.30
CA PRO A 197 4.53 5.68 -12.03
C PRO A 197 5.52 5.11 -11.00
N ILE A 198 6.73 5.67 -10.89
CA ILE A 198 7.72 5.20 -9.92
C ILE A 198 7.27 5.54 -8.50
N ALA A 199 6.79 6.77 -8.29
CA ALA A 199 6.28 7.20 -7.00
C ALA A 199 5.00 6.46 -6.59
N THR A 200 4.11 6.17 -7.57
CA THR A 200 2.90 5.38 -7.29
C THR A 200 3.22 3.94 -6.96
N LEU A 201 4.22 3.31 -7.59
CA LEU A 201 4.67 1.98 -7.22
C LEU A 201 5.17 1.93 -5.78
N ILE A 202 6.01 2.89 -5.38
CA ILE A 202 6.54 2.99 -4.02
C ILE A 202 5.38 3.11 -3.03
N TRP A 203 4.45 4.03 -3.27
CA TRP A 203 3.25 4.20 -2.45
C TRP A 203 2.44 2.90 -2.31
N ILE A 204 2.11 2.26 -3.43
CA ILE A 204 1.33 1.01 -3.47
C ILE A 204 2.07 -0.13 -2.74
N ALA A 205 3.40 -0.20 -2.87
CA ALA A 205 4.22 -1.19 -2.15
C ALA A 205 4.17 -0.99 -0.63
N PHE A 206 4.39 0.24 -0.16
CA PHE A 206 4.31 0.58 1.27
C PHE A 206 2.93 0.25 1.86
N TRP A 207 1.87 0.61 1.15
CA TRP A 207 0.50 0.29 1.57
C TRP A 207 0.23 -1.20 1.55
N GLY A 208 0.72 -1.91 0.54
CA GLY A 208 0.55 -3.36 0.45
C GLY A 208 1.22 -4.09 1.62
N ILE A 209 2.44 -3.71 1.98
CA ILE A 209 3.16 -4.25 3.13
C ILE A 209 2.40 -3.95 4.43
N ALA A 210 1.92 -2.72 4.60
CA ALA A 210 1.16 -2.31 5.79
C ALA A 210 -0.21 -3.00 5.92
N ILE A 211 -0.88 -3.34 4.81
CA ILE A 211 -2.13 -4.11 4.83
C ILE A 211 -1.87 -5.57 5.23
N LEU A 212 -0.75 -6.15 4.79
CA LEU A 212 -0.45 -7.55 5.06
C LEU A 212 0.12 -7.83 6.46
N HIS A 213 0.85 -6.88 7.06
CA HIS A 213 1.42 -7.05 8.41
C HIS A 213 0.41 -6.64 9.47
N TYR A 214 -0.54 -7.51 9.79
CA TYR A 214 -1.47 -7.25 10.90
C TYR A 214 -0.81 -7.44 12.28
N ASP A 215 -0.03 -8.52 12.44
CA ASP A 215 0.84 -8.76 13.61
C ASP A 215 2.15 -9.43 13.15
N ALA A 216 3.26 -8.70 13.29
CA ALA A 216 4.58 -9.17 12.88
C ALA A 216 5.13 -10.28 13.78
N PHE A 217 4.83 -10.26 15.09
CA PHE A 217 5.27 -11.32 16.02
C PHE A 217 4.49 -12.61 15.78
N HIS A 218 3.17 -12.50 15.52
CA HIS A 218 2.38 -13.66 15.10
C HIS A 218 2.90 -14.26 13.79
N THR A 219 3.19 -13.41 12.80
CA THR A 219 3.77 -13.83 11.51
C THR A 219 5.09 -14.57 11.71
N ARG A 220 5.95 -14.06 12.60
CA ARG A 220 7.22 -14.71 12.98
C ARG A 220 6.97 -16.09 13.59
N GLN A 221 6.01 -16.22 14.50
CA GLN A 221 5.64 -17.50 15.11
C GLN A 221 5.07 -18.50 14.10
N GLU A 222 4.23 -18.05 13.15
CA GLU A 222 3.70 -18.90 12.08
C GLU A 222 4.81 -19.44 11.17
N ILE A 223 5.80 -18.62 10.82
CA ILE A 223 6.97 -19.06 10.05
C ILE A 223 7.73 -20.14 10.82
N PHE A 224 7.95 -19.94 12.12
CA PHE A 224 8.71 -20.88 12.94
C PHE A 224 7.98 -22.20 13.16
N THR A 225 6.66 -22.16 13.36
CA THR A 225 5.82 -23.36 13.50
C THR A 225 5.60 -24.10 12.17
N GLY A 226 6.21 -23.64 11.07
CA GLY A 226 6.12 -24.26 9.75
C GLY A 226 4.79 -24.02 9.04
N LYS A 227 3.94 -23.10 9.55
CA LYS A 227 2.69 -22.72 8.89
C LYS A 227 2.97 -21.93 7.62
N HIS A 228 2.06 -22.05 6.66
CA HIS A 228 2.16 -21.30 5.42
C HIS A 228 1.92 -19.80 5.68
N VAL A 229 2.97 -19.00 5.50
CA VAL A 229 2.93 -17.53 5.59
C VAL A 229 3.13 -16.92 4.20
N PRO A 230 2.37 -15.88 3.82
CA PRO A 230 2.55 -15.21 2.54
C PRO A 230 4.01 -14.78 2.33
N ILE A 231 4.57 -15.07 1.15
CA ILE A 231 5.97 -14.76 0.78
C ILE A 231 6.35 -13.31 1.07
N LEU A 232 5.48 -12.34 0.75
CA LEU A 232 5.79 -10.92 0.97
C LEU A 232 5.92 -10.61 2.47
N ASN A 233 5.12 -11.26 3.33
CA ASN A 233 5.27 -11.16 4.78
C ASN A 233 6.60 -11.72 5.24
N ARG A 234 7.03 -12.86 4.70
CA ARG A 234 8.33 -13.45 5.04
C ARG A 234 9.50 -12.52 4.67
N ILE A 235 9.48 -11.92 3.48
CA ILE A 235 10.56 -11.05 3.00
C ILE A 235 10.62 -9.74 3.80
N THR A 236 9.46 -9.17 4.12
CA THR A 236 9.39 -7.84 4.76
C THR A 236 9.30 -7.89 6.28
N LEU A 237 9.24 -9.08 6.88
CA LEU A 237 9.16 -9.27 8.34
C LEU A 237 10.30 -8.57 9.09
N ASN A 238 11.55 -8.81 8.70
CA ASN A 238 12.71 -8.25 9.42
C ASN A 238 12.75 -6.71 9.35
N PRO A 239 12.59 -6.08 8.17
CA PRO A 239 12.41 -4.64 8.08
C PRO A 239 11.27 -4.10 8.96
N ILE A 240 10.14 -4.80 9.00
CA ILE A 240 8.98 -4.40 9.80
C ILE A 240 9.26 -4.49 11.29
N LEU A 241 9.90 -5.57 11.77
CA LEU A 241 10.28 -5.71 13.18
C LEU A 241 11.29 -4.63 13.59
N LYS A 242 12.24 -4.30 12.71
CA LYS A 242 13.20 -3.21 12.96
C LYS A 242 12.48 -1.85 13.04
N LEU A 243 11.52 -1.60 12.14
CA LEU A 243 10.71 -0.39 12.19
C LEU A 243 9.86 -0.35 13.47
N TYR A 244 9.30 -1.49 13.89
CA TYR A 244 8.58 -1.61 15.15
C TYR A 244 9.47 -1.25 16.34
N SER A 245 10.67 -1.82 16.46
CA SER A 245 11.58 -1.48 17.56
C SER A 245 11.98 0.00 17.65
N ILE A 246 11.88 0.75 16.54
CA ILE A 246 12.17 2.18 16.51
C ILE A 246 10.95 3.02 16.88
N LEU A 247 9.76 2.65 16.37
CA LEU A 247 8.54 3.45 16.51
C LEU A 247 7.81 3.24 17.84
N ASP A 248 7.96 2.06 18.43
CA ASP A 248 7.34 1.69 19.70
C ASP A 248 8.21 0.66 20.45
N PRO A 249 9.31 1.11 21.09
CA PRO A 249 10.26 0.22 21.73
C PRO A 249 9.66 -0.51 22.93
N GLU A 250 8.76 0.14 23.69
CA GLU A 250 8.15 -0.44 24.89
C GLU A 250 7.23 -1.61 24.55
N GLU A 251 6.27 -1.42 23.62
CA GLU A 251 5.39 -2.52 23.21
C GLU A 251 6.19 -3.61 22.46
N PHE A 252 7.19 -3.24 21.67
CA PHE A 252 8.07 -4.19 21.00
C PHE A 252 8.79 -5.10 22.00
N GLU A 253 9.39 -4.53 23.05
CA GLU A 253 10.09 -5.29 24.09
C GLU A 253 9.13 -6.20 24.86
N MET A 254 7.94 -5.71 25.21
CA MET A 254 6.91 -6.54 25.87
C MET A 254 6.48 -7.71 24.98
N LYS A 255 6.22 -7.49 23.68
CA LYS A 255 5.89 -8.57 22.74
C LYS A 255 7.06 -9.52 22.52
N ARG A 256 8.30 -9.03 22.50
CA ARG A 256 9.52 -9.83 22.39
C ARG A 256 9.69 -10.75 23.60
N LEU A 257 9.55 -10.20 24.81
CA LEU A 257 9.64 -10.96 26.06
C LEU A 257 8.52 -12.01 26.15
N ASN A 258 7.29 -11.65 25.78
CA ASN A 258 6.17 -12.59 25.74
C ASN A 258 6.38 -13.72 24.71
N ALA A 259 6.90 -13.41 23.52
CA ALA A 259 7.23 -14.44 22.54
C ALA A 259 8.34 -15.37 23.05
N ASN A 260 9.37 -14.81 23.69
CA ASN A 260 10.46 -15.57 24.28
C ASN A 260 10.03 -16.40 25.50
N SER A 261 9.09 -15.93 26.31
CA SER A 261 8.57 -16.66 27.47
C SER A 261 7.76 -17.89 27.05
N ILE A 262 6.97 -17.77 25.97
CA ILE A 262 6.26 -18.90 25.37
C ILE A 262 7.26 -19.96 24.87
N LEU A 263 8.32 -19.54 24.17
CA LEU A 263 9.37 -20.45 23.72
C LEU A 263 10.11 -21.10 24.91
N ALA A 264 10.46 -20.33 25.93
CA ALA A 264 11.13 -20.85 27.13
C ALA A 264 10.24 -21.87 27.86
N LYS A 265 8.94 -21.61 27.97
CA LYS A 265 7.98 -22.56 28.51
C LYS A 265 7.93 -23.84 27.68
N GLU A 266 7.87 -23.75 26.35
CA GLU A 266 7.83 -24.93 25.47
C GLU A 266 9.10 -25.80 25.59
N VAL A 267 10.25 -25.15 25.74
CA VAL A 267 11.53 -25.81 26.01
C VAL A 267 11.50 -26.54 27.35
N LEU A 268 11.01 -25.88 28.41
CA LEU A 268 10.90 -26.46 29.75
C LEU A 268 9.90 -27.63 29.80
N ASP A 269 8.73 -27.48 29.19
CA ASP A 269 7.70 -28.53 29.11
C ASP A 269 8.24 -29.76 28.36
N THR A 270 8.94 -29.54 27.24
CA THR A 270 9.60 -30.62 26.47
C THR A 270 10.69 -31.30 27.30
N ALA A 271 11.51 -30.52 28.02
CA ALA A 271 12.56 -31.05 28.89
C ALA A 271 11.97 -31.89 30.01
N PHE A 272 10.92 -31.40 30.66
CA PHE A 272 10.23 -32.09 31.73
C PHE A 272 9.65 -33.42 31.26
N GLN A 273 8.94 -33.42 30.13
CA GLN A 273 8.35 -34.62 29.55
C GLN A 273 9.40 -35.69 29.21
N TRP A 274 10.50 -35.29 28.58
CA TRP A 274 11.53 -36.24 28.14
C TRP A 274 12.39 -36.76 29.28
N PHE A 275 12.77 -35.89 30.23
CA PHE A 275 13.61 -36.28 31.34
C PHE A 275 12.82 -37.06 32.40
N PHE A 276 11.66 -36.56 32.84
CA PHE A 276 10.93 -37.16 33.96
C PHE A 276 9.92 -38.22 33.54
N GLN A 277 9.20 -38.05 32.43
CA GLN A 277 8.18 -39.03 32.02
C GLN A 277 8.74 -40.14 31.12
N SER A 278 9.69 -39.80 30.25
CA SER A 278 10.27 -40.75 29.28
C SER A 278 11.63 -41.33 29.73
N SER A 279 12.14 -40.93 30.90
CA SER A 279 13.42 -41.40 31.48
C SER A 279 14.62 -41.27 30.53
N ILE A 280 14.62 -40.26 29.63
CA ILE A 280 15.72 -40.04 28.71
C ILE A 280 16.89 -39.40 29.48
N PRO A 281 18.14 -39.90 29.35
CA PRO A 281 19.30 -39.33 30.03
C PRO A 281 19.44 -37.82 29.76
N LEU A 282 19.85 -37.06 30.79
CA LEU A 282 19.93 -35.59 30.74
C LEU A 282 20.69 -35.08 29.50
N GLN A 283 21.83 -35.70 29.18
CA GLN A 283 22.66 -35.31 28.04
C GLN A 283 21.98 -35.57 26.69
N ALA A 284 21.21 -36.67 26.58
CA ALA A 284 20.43 -36.97 25.38
C ALA A 284 19.22 -36.03 25.23
N THR A 285 18.56 -35.69 26.35
CA THR A 285 17.47 -34.69 26.39
C THR A 285 17.98 -33.30 25.98
N ALA A 286 19.10 -32.84 26.55
CA ALA A 286 19.73 -31.58 26.20
C ALA A 286 20.10 -31.52 24.71
N ARG A 287 20.68 -32.60 24.16
CA ARG A 287 21.01 -32.68 22.73
C ARG A 287 19.76 -32.64 21.85
N LYS A 288 18.68 -33.33 22.21
CA LYS A 288 17.42 -33.32 21.45
C LYS A 288 16.73 -31.97 21.50
N ILE A 289 16.75 -31.29 22.66
CA ILE A 289 16.24 -29.92 22.81
C ILE A 289 17.06 -28.97 21.95
N ALA A 290 18.39 -29.04 22.02
CA ALA A 290 19.26 -28.21 21.20
C ALA A 290 18.97 -28.41 19.70
N ILE A 291 18.81 -29.66 19.22
CA ILE A 291 18.46 -29.93 17.82
C ILE A 291 17.06 -29.38 17.47
N LYS A 292 16.06 -29.62 18.33
CA LYS A 292 14.66 -29.20 18.10
C LYS A 292 14.53 -27.68 18.08
N TYR A 293 15.25 -26.99 18.97
CA TYR A 293 15.15 -25.56 19.17
C TYR A 293 16.33 -24.72 18.62
N ASP A 294 17.32 -25.32 17.94
CA ASP A 294 18.49 -24.62 17.36
C ASP A 294 18.07 -23.42 16.49
N LYS A 295 16.99 -23.59 15.74
CA LYS A 295 16.44 -22.56 14.84
C LYS A 295 15.76 -21.40 15.57
N TYR A 296 15.48 -21.53 16.86
CA TYR A 296 14.79 -20.53 17.69
C TYR A 296 15.74 -19.75 18.60
N LEU A 297 16.95 -20.26 18.83
CA LEU A 297 17.98 -19.65 19.69
C LEU A 297 18.98 -18.77 18.92
N LYS A 298 18.87 -18.71 17.59
CA LYS A 298 19.64 -17.84 16.68
C LYS A 298 18.82 -16.60 16.29
#